data_AF-K5XCA3-F1
#
_entry.id   AF-K5XCA3-F1
#
_cell.length_a   1.000
_cell.length_b   1.000
_cell.length_c   1.000
_cell.angle_alpha   90.00
_cell.angle_beta   90.00
_cell.angle_gamma   90.00
#
_symmetry.space_group_name_H-M   'P 1'
#
loop_
_entity.id
_entity.type
_entity.pdbx_description
1 polymer ?
#
loop_
_entity_poly.entity_id
_entity_poly.type
_entity_poly.pdbx_seq_one_letter_code
_entity_poly.pdbx_strand_id
1 'polypeptide(L)'
;MLGWFQKSEASRKYVDLIREASSKWANWDPPKTIQAGDFGTIDKKSGQFERAGNIYRHSKMAEMAENYPVTVQPSEELYSVHSFHARQVAARADANSGASSNANVTFSAEIKFENHRGASLVMHNLRMSIVPDEFFQEAWDDVDVPWDALDSDGEEEPEDEFSDEE
;
A
#
# COMPACT_ATOMS: atom_id res chain seq x y z
N MET A 1 -16.35 17.61 -25.55
CA MET A 1 -16.45 16.64 -24.43
C MET A 1 -15.40 15.54 -24.58
N LEU A 2 -14.10 15.84 -24.39
CA LEU A 2 -13.02 14.88 -24.74
C LEU A 2 -11.86 14.80 -23.71
N GLY A 3 -12.01 15.36 -22.51
CA GLY A 3 -10.90 15.49 -21.56
C GLY A 3 -10.81 14.43 -20.46
N TRP A 4 -11.86 13.64 -20.23
CA TRP A 4 -11.99 12.82 -19.01
C TRP A 4 -11.57 11.35 -19.22
N PHE A 5 -11.75 10.80 -20.43
CA PHE A 5 -11.40 9.40 -20.73
C PHE A 5 -9.89 9.14 -20.80
N GLN A 6 -9.10 10.14 -21.20
CA GLN A 6 -7.64 10.01 -21.29
C GLN A 6 -6.98 10.00 -19.89
N LYS A 7 -7.64 10.61 -18.90
CA LYS A 7 -7.13 10.72 -17.53
C LYS A 7 -7.20 9.39 -16.77
N SER A 8 -8.25 8.59 -16.97
CA SER A 8 -8.41 7.29 -16.30
C SER A 8 -7.44 6.22 -16.82
N GLU A 9 -7.16 6.19 -18.12
CA GLU A 9 -6.19 5.22 -18.66
C GLU A 9 -4.75 5.54 -18.24
N ALA A 10 -4.38 6.83 -18.21
CA ALA A 10 -3.07 7.26 -17.74
C ALA A 10 -2.90 7.01 -16.23
N SER A 11 -3.92 7.29 -15.42
CA SER A 11 -3.89 7.01 -13.98
C SER A 11 -3.71 5.53 -13.69
N ARG A 12 -4.49 4.69 -14.36
CA ARG A 12 -4.40 3.24 -14.20
C ARG A 12 -3.03 2.73 -14.59
N LYS A 13 -2.52 3.18 -15.74
CA LYS A 13 -1.21 2.75 -16.21
C LYS A 13 -0.09 3.18 -15.28
N TYR A 14 -0.16 4.38 -14.70
CA TYR A 14 0.80 4.83 -13.69
C TYR A 14 0.78 3.92 -12.46
N VAL A 15 -0.40 3.65 -11.90
CA VAL A 15 -0.56 2.81 -10.71
C VAL A 15 -0.01 1.41 -10.95
N ASP A 16 -0.32 0.82 -12.12
CA ASP A 16 0.19 -0.52 -12.48
C ASP A 16 1.72 -0.53 -12.60
N LEU A 17 2.33 0.49 -13.22
CA LEU A 17 3.79 0.58 -13.38
C LEU A 17 4.52 0.79 -12.05
N ILE A 18 3.94 1.54 -11.11
CA ILE A 18 4.53 1.70 -9.77
C ILE A 18 4.35 0.43 -8.94
N ARG A 19 3.19 -0.24 -9.05
CA ARG A 19 2.95 -1.53 -8.39
C ARG A 19 3.92 -2.59 -8.86
N GLU A 20 4.15 -2.69 -10.17
CA GLU A 20 5.13 -3.60 -10.76
C GLU A 20 6.54 -3.33 -10.23
N ALA A 21 6.91 -2.05 -10.08
CA ALA A 21 8.25 -1.65 -9.66
C ALA A 21 8.52 -1.74 -8.14
N SER A 22 7.48 -1.66 -7.30
CA SER A 22 7.65 -1.51 -5.84
C SER A 22 6.83 -2.47 -4.99
N SER A 23 5.95 -3.27 -5.60
CA SER A 23 4.90 -4.04 -4.93
C SER A 23 3.91 -3.18 -4.12
N LYS A 24 3.96 -1.84 -4.24
CA LYS A 24 3.05 -0.90 -3.55
C LYS A 24 2.09 -0.25 -4.53
N TRP A 25 0.87 0.00 -4.07
CA TRP A 25 -0.12 0.74 -4.84
C TRP A 25 0.10 2.24 -4.67
N ALA A 26 0.33 2.95 -5.78
CA ALA A 26 0.49 4.40 -5.75
C ALA A 26 -0.87 5.10 -5.66
N ASN A 27 -0.94 6.18 -4.86
CA ASN A 27 -2.09 7.07 -4.88
C ASN A 27 -1.94 8.06 -6.05
N TRP A 28 -2.78 7.91 -7.08
CA TRP A 28 -2.82 8.84 -8.21
C TRP A 28 -3.45 10.20 -7.86
N ASP A 29 -4.24 10.29 -6.79
CA ASP A 29 -4.97 11.49 -6.39
C ASP A 29 -4.55 11.91 -4.97
N PRO A 30 -3.41 12.62 -4.81
CA PRO A 30 -2.84 12.95 -3.51
C PRO A 30 -3.79 13.64 -2.51
N PRO A 31 -4.75 14.49 -2.93
CA PRO A 31 -5.77 15.03 -2.03
C PRO A 31 -6.65 13.98 -1.34
N LYS A 32 -6.83 12.79 -1.94
CA LYS A 32 -7.50 11.68 -1.26
C LYS A 32 -6.55 11.08 -0.24
N THR A 33 -6.83 11.31 1.04
CA THR A 33 -6.04 10.79 2.14
C THR A 33 -6.33 9.31 2.37
N ILE A 34 -5.26 8.51 2.38
CA ILE A 34 -5.26 7.10 2.74
C ILE A 34 -4.57 6.98 4.10
N GLN A 35 -5.18 6.25 5.03
CA GLN A 35 -4.62 6.01 6.37
C GLN A 35 -4.26 4.54 6.53
N ALA A 36 -3.29 4.24 7.41
CA ALA A 36 -3.03 2.86 7.81
C ALA A 36 -4.33 2.22 8.37
N GLY A 37 -4.58 0.99 7.94
CA GLY A 37 -5.81 0.26 8.27
C GLY A 37 -7.01 0.58 7.37
N ASP A 38 -6.92 1.52 6.41
CA ASP A 38 -7.97 1.68 5.40
C ASP A 38 -8.08 0.41 4.55
N PHE A 39 -9.29 -0.11 4.40
CA PHE A 39 -9.59 -1.25 3.52
C PHE A 39 -10.68 -0.88 2.52
N GLY A 40 -10.72 -1.58 1.38
CA GLY A 40 -11.62 -1.25 0.29
C GLY A 40 -11.24 -1.96 -1.00
N THR A 41 -11.55 -1.33 -2.13
CA THR A 41 -11.31 -1.90 -3.46
C THR A 41 -10.53 -0.96 -4.35
N ILE A 42 -9.83 -1.50 -5.34
CA ILE A 42 -9.22 -0.69 -6.40
C ILE A 42 -10.18 -0.64 -7.59
N ASP A 43 -10.56 0.57 -8.01
CA ASP A 43 -11.30 0.76 -9.26
C ASP A 43 -10.45 0.24 -10.44
N LYS A 44 -10.99 -0.74 -11.17
CA LYS A 44 -10.26 -1.43 -12.24
C LYS A 44 -9.93 -0.51 -13.42
N LYS A 45 -10.69 0.56 -13.63
CA LYS A 45 -10.51 1.49 -14.75
C LYS A 45 -9.54 2.61 -14.43
N SER A 46 -9.58 3.15 -13.22
CA SER A 46 -8.76 4.31 -12.82
C SER A 46 -7.52 3.93 -12.01
N GLY A 47 -7.52 2.75 -11.38
CA GLY A 47 -6.49 2.36 -10.41
C GLY A 47 -6.63 3.05 -9.05
N GLN A 48 -7.73 3.79 -8.83
CA GLN A 48 -7.96 4.52 -7.60
C GLN A 48 -8.42 3.59 -6.48
N PHE A 49 -7.91 3.82 -5.27
CA PHE A 49 -8.41 3.17 -4.07
C PHE A 49 -9.71 3.80 -3.60
N GLU A 50 -10.75 2.98 -3.55
CA GLU A 50 -12.06 3.32 -3.03
C GLU A 50 -12.22 2.69 -1.64
N ARG A 51 -12.08 3.54 -0.62
CA ARG A 51 -12.16 3.16 0.79
C ARG A 51 -13.56 2.68 1.15
N ALA A 52 -13.66 1.46 1.68
CA ALA A 52 -14.87 0.91 2.28
C ALA A 52 -14.93 1.17 3.79
N GLY A 53 -13.79 1.16 4.48
CA GLY A 53 -13.71 1.38 5.91
C GLY A 53 -12.27 1.50 6.41
N ASN A 54 -12.11 1.47 7.73
CA ASN A 54 -10.81 1.44 8.39
C ASN A 54 -10.86 0.46 9.57
N ILE A 55 -9.85 -0.40 9.71
CA ILE A 55 -9.75 -1.44 10.75
C ILE A 55 -10.02 -0.85 12.14
N TYR A 56 -9.36 0.25 12.49
CA TYR A 56 -9.47 0.91 13.80
C TYR A 56 -10.80 1.62 14.06
N ARG A 57 -11.71 1.65 13.08
CA ARG A 57 -13.04 2.24 13.21
C ARG A 57 -14.15 1.27 12.86
N HIS A 58 -13.81 0.04 12.48
CA HIS A 58 -14.77 -0.95 12.04
C HIS A 58 -15.35 -1.68 13.25
N SER A 59 -16.68 -1.77 13.34
CA SER A 59 -17.40 -2.31 14.50
C SER A 59 -16.90 -3.67 15.00
N LYS A 60 -16.47 -4.56 14.09
CA LYS A 60 -15.99 -5.90 14.44
C LYS A 60 -14.50 -5.97 14.77
N MET A 61 -13.70 -5.00 14.33
CA MET A 61 -12.24 -5.07 14.37
C MET A 61 -11.62 -4.03 15.29
N ALA A 62 -12.36 -2.96 15.63
CA ALA A 62 -11.83 -1.83 16.38
C ALA A 62 -11.32 -2.25 17.75
N GLU A 63 -12.07 -3.10 18.48
CA GLU A 63 -11.68 -3.57 19.81
C GLU A 63 -10.38 -4.37 19.79
N MET A 64 -10.24 -5.32 18.87
CA MET A 64 -8.98 -6.06 18.68
C MET A 64 -7.84 -5.11 18.26
N ALA A 65 -8.11 -4.19 17.34
CA ALA A 65 -7.12 -3.27 16.80
C ALA A 65 -6.58 -2.26 17.84
N GLU A 66 -7.29 -2.01 18.95
CA GLU A 66 -6.79 -1.16 20.04
C GLU A 66 -5.49 -1.69 20.66
N ASN A 67 -5.31 -3.02 20.66
CA ASN A 67 -4.10 -3.67 21.15
C ASN A 67 -2.91 -3.54 20.18
N TYR A 68 -3.16 -3.14 18.93
CA TYR A 68 -2.17 -3.10 17.85
C TYR A 68 -2.12 -1.72 17.18
N PRO A 69 -1.63 -0.68 17.90
CA PRO A 69 -1.60 0.67 17.37
C PRO A 69 -0.72 0.78 16.13
N VAL A 70 -1.10 1.67 15.21
CA VAL A 70 -0.33 1.96 14.00
C VAL A 70 1.11 2.33 14.35
N THR A 71 2.06 1.61 13.77
CA THR A 71 3.48 1.93 13.89
C THR A 71 3.86 2.98 12.85
N VAL A 72 4.43 4.11 13.30
CA VAL A 72 4.96 5.16 12.42
C VAL A 72 6.47 5.04 12.37
N GLN A 73 7.01 4.78 11.19
CA GLN A 73 8.45 4.70 10.97
C GLN A 73 9.08 6.09 10.92
N PRO A 74 10.41 6.19 11.20
CA PRO A 74 11.16 7.42 10.98
C PRO A 74 11.02 7.93 9.54
N SER A 75 11.13 9.25 9.36
CA SER A 75 11.01 9.84 8.04
C SER A 75 12.20 9.49 7.15
N GLU A 76 11.92 9.04 5.93
CA GLU A 76 12.92 8.88 4.88
C GLU A 76 13.00 10.17 4.06
N GLU A 77 14.18 10.78 4.00
CA GLU A 77 14.38 12.09 3.37
C GLU A 77 14.03 12.06 1.87
N LEU A 78 14.39 10.98 1.18
CA LEU A 78 14.11 10.81 -0.24
C LEU A 78 13.78 9.35 -0.55
N TYR A 79 12.55 9.13 -1.00
CA TYR A 79 12.09 7.84 -1.51
C TYR A 79 11.80 7.95 -3.01
N SER A 80 12.30 7.02 -3.80
CA SER A 80 12.08 7.02 -5.24
C SER A 80 11.78 5.63 -5.80
N VAL A 81 10.80 5.54 -6.69
CA VAL A 81 10.43 4.34 -7.43
C VAL A 81 10.36 4.69 -8.90
N HIS A 82 10.95 3.85 -9.74
CA HIS A 82 10.93 4.02 -11.18
C HIS A 82 10.51 2.72 -11.84
N SER A 83 9.60 2.80 -12.81
CA SER A 83 9.26 1.66 -13.67
C SER A 83 10.45 1.31 -14.56
N PHE A 84 10.49 0.09 -15.10
CA PHE A 84 11.58 -0.43 -15.93
C PHE A 84 12.10 0.53 -17.04
N HIS A 85 11.21 1.30 -17.69
CA HIS A 85 11.57 2.26 -18.75
C HIS A 85 11.76 3.71 -18.29
N ALA A 86 11.81 3.92 -16.97
CA ALA A 86 12.15 5.18 -16.34
C ALA A 86 13.44 4.96 -15.54
N ARG A 87 14.44 5.82 -15.77
CA ARG A 87 15.65 5.81 -14.94
C ARG A 87 15.90 7.17 -14.36
N GLN A 88 16.23 7.21 -13.08
CA GLN A 88 16.72 8.41 -12.43
C GLN A 88 18.14 8.68 -12.88
N VAL A 89 18.37 9.90 -13.38
CA VAL A 89 19.69 10.37 -13.80
C VAL A 89 20.35 11.14 -12.65
N ALA A 90 19.55 11.90 -11.89
CA ALA A 90 19.97 12.55 -10.64
C ALA A 90 18.73 12.85 -9.78
N ALA A 91 18.86 12.82 -8.44
CA ALA A 91 17.97 13.60 -7.58
C ALA A 91 18.78 14.30 -6.49
N ARG A 92 18.35 15.52 -6.16
CA ARG A 92 18.88 16.33 -5.08
C ARG A 92 17.71 16.91 -4.29
N ALA A 93 17.80 16.80 -2.98
CA ALA A 93 16.98 17.54 -2.04
C ALA A 93 17.93 18.46 -1.28
N ASP A 94 17.80 19.76 -1.49
CA ASP A 94 18.59 20.76 -0.78
C ASP A 94 17.65 21.57 0.12
N ALA A 95 17.91 21.54 1.43
CA ALA A 95 17.21 22.36 2.41
C ALA A 95 18.06 23.59 2.75
N ASN A 96 17.68 24.77 2.25
CA ASN A 96 18.33 26.03 2.63
C ASN A 96 17.63 26.61 3.86
N SER A 97 18.27 26.54 5.02
CA SER A 97 17.82 27.22 6.25
C SER A 97 18.29 28.68 6.25
N GLY A 98 17.55 29.55 5.54
CA GLY A 98 17.65 31.00 5.74
C GLY A 98 17.06 31.39 7.08
N ALA A 99 17.56 32.48 7.70
CA ALA A 99 17.22 32.95 9.05
C ALA A 99 15.78 33.48 9.24
N SER A 100 14.79 32.97 8.51
CA SER A 100 13.36 33.14 8.80
C SER A 100 12.67 31.79 8.64
N SER A 101 11.56 31.59 9.35
CA SER A 101 10.83 30.32 9.53
C SER A 101 10.32 29.62 8.27
N ASN A 102 10.77 30.00 7.08
CA ASN A 102 10.35 29.45 5.80
C ASN A 102 11.49 28.60 5.24
N ALA A 103 11.49 27.31 5.58
CA ALA A 103 12.38 26.35 4.94
C ALA A 103 12.02 26.26 3.45
N ASN A 104 12.90 26.75 2.57
CA ASN A 104 12.76 26.59 1.14
C ASN A 104 13.41 25.25 0.76
N VAL A 105 12.59 24.22 0.59
CA VAL A 105 13.05 22.91 0.12
C VAL A 105 13.14 22.98 -1.40
N THR A 106 14.35 22.88 -1.95
CA THR A 106 14.54 22.75 -3.39
C THR A 106 14.67 21.27 -3.71
N PHE A 107 13.65 20.72 -4.36
CA PHE A 107 13.65 19.35 -4.87
C PHE A 107 13.90 19.37 -6.38
N SER A 108 14.94 18.67 -6.82
CA SER A 108 15.26 18.49 -8.24
C SER A 108 15.44 17.01 -8.53
N ALA A 109 14.64 16.46 -9.45
CA ALA A 109 14.82 15.13 -9.99
C ALA A 109 14.93 15.20 -11.51
N GLU A 110 15.98 14.60 -12.05
CA GLU A 110 16.14 14.37 -13.48
C GLU A 110 15.79 12.91 -13.76
N ILE A 111 14.70 12.71 -14.49
CA ILE A 111 14.17 11.39 -14.86
C ILE A 111 14.20 11.27 -16.37
N LYS A 112 14.84 10.21 -16.86
CA LYS A 112 14.86 9.89 -18.28
C LYS A 112 13.91 8.74 -18.56
N PHE A 113 13.00 8.97 -19.50
CA PHE A 113 12.13 7.95 -20.06
C PHE A 113 12.71 7.45 -21.38
N GLU A 114 12.63 6.15 -21.62
CA GLU A 114 12.97 5.55 -22.91
C GLU A 114 11.79 5.70 -23.91
N ASN A 115 11.88 5.09 -25.11
CA ASN A 115 10.81 5.13 -26.13
C ASN A 115 9.55 4.32 -25.74
N HIS A 116 9.37 4.02 -24.46
CA HIS A 116 8.32 3.21 -23.90
C HIS A 116 7.65 3.93 -22.73
N ARG A 117 6.45 3.47 -22.35
CA ARG A 117 5.72 4.05 -21.23
C ARG A 117 6.51 3.81 -19.94
N GLY A 118 6.70 4.87 -19.16
CA GLY A 118 7.33 4.80 -17.85
C GLY A 118 6.59 5.63 -16.82
N ALA A 119 6.86 5.33 -15.56
CA ALA A 119 6.36 6.02 -14.39
C ALA A 119 7.50 6.24 -13.40
N SER A 120 7.43 7.34 -12.69
CA SER A 120 8.32 7.65 -11.58
C SER A 120 7.52 8.25 -10.44
N LEU A 121 7.82 7.81 -9.23
CA LEU A 121 7.32 8.36 -7.99
C LEU A 121 8.53 8.84 -7.20
N VAL A 122 8.55 10.12 -6.83
CA VAL A 122 9.55 10.64 -5.92
C VAL A 122 8.86 11.36 -4.78
N MET A 123 9.24 11.02 -3.56
CA MET A 123 8.66 11.53 -2.33
C MET A 123 9.79 12.05 -1.44
N HIS A 124 9.58 13.21 -0.84
CA HIS A 124 10.52 13.82 0.08
C HIS A 124 9.93 13.81 1.49
N ASN A 125 10.75 13.52 2.50
CA ASN A 125 10.32 13.34 3.89
C ASN A 125 9.14 12.35 4.03
N LEU A 126 9.25 11.21 3.34
CA LEU A 126 8.25 10.15 3.40
C LEU A 126 8.11 9.65 4.84
N ARG A 127 6.88 9.51 5.30
CA ARG A 127 6.55 8.84 6.57
C ARG A 127 5.72 7.60 6.27
N MET A 128 6.19 6.47 6.75
CA MET A 128 5.47 5.20 6.62
C MET A 128 4.68 4.93 7.89
N SER A 129 3.40 4.61 7.74
CA SER A 129 2.51 4.18 8.81
C SER A 129 2.00 2.79 8.49
N ILE A 130 2.17 1.84 9.42
CA ILE A 130 1.98 0.41 9.19
C ILE A 130 1.06 -0.15 10.27
N VAL A 131 0.10 -0.98 9.85
CA VAL A 131 -0.66 -1.84 10.77
C VAL A 131 0.28 -2.99 11.17
N PRO A 132 0.52 -3.23 12.48
CA PRO A 132 1.43 -4.29 12.92
C PRO A 132 1.04 -5.66 12.36
N ASP A 133 2.01 -6.49 12.01
CA ASP A 133 1.76 -7.82 11.42
C ASP A 133 1.05 -8.75 12.41
N GLU A 134 1.28 -8.54 13.71
CA GLU A 134 0.68 -9.27 14.82
C GLU A 134 -0.85 -9.13 14.83
N PHE A 135 -1.39 -7.97 14.43
CA PHE A 135 -2.83 -7.77 14.29
C PHE A 135 -3.43 -8.78 13.31
N PHE A 136 -2.75 -9.01 12.18
CA PHE A 136 -3.27 -9.92 11.17
C PHE A 136 -3.24 -11.36 11.66
N GLN A 137 -2.18 -11.78 12.38
CA GLN A 137 -2.08 -13.14 12.92
C GLN A 137 -3.26 -13.46 13.85
N GLU A 138 -3.57 -12.59 14.81
CA GLU A 138 -4.72 -12.78 15.72
C GLU A 138 -6.05 -12.74 14.96
N ALA A 139 -6.18 -11.85 13.98
CA ALA A 139 -7.40 -11.79 13.17
C ALA A 139 -7.63 -13.04 12.31
N TRP A 140 -6.59 -13.81 11.96
CA TRP A 140 -6.72 -15.08 11.23
C TRP A 140 -7.07 -16.25 12.17
N ASP A 141 -6.60 -16.23 13.42
CA ASP A 141 -6.94 -17.25 14.43
C ASP A 141 -8.43 -17.24 14.79
N ASP A 142 -9.08 -16.07 14.73
CA ASP A 142 -10.52 -15.91 14.97
C ASP A 142 -11.40 -16.22 13.74
N VAL A 143 -10.82 -16.56 12.58
CA VAL A 143 -11.59 -16.97 11.41
C VAL A 143 -11.96 -18.44 11.55
N ASP A 144 -13.23 -18.68 11.85
CA ASP A 144 -13.84 -20.01 11.73
C ASP A 144 -13.77 -20.44 10.26
N VAL A 145 -12.77 -21.26 9.93
CA VAL A 145 -12.61 -21.78 8.58
C VAL A 145 -13.66 -22.86 8.35
N PRO A 146 -14.38 -22.85 7.21
CA PRO A 146 -15.48 -23.78 6.99
C PRO A 146 -15.01 -25.18 6.58
N TRP A 147 -13.72 -25.49 6.76
CA TRP A 147 -13.09 -26.76 6.42
C TRP A 147 -12.33 -27.29 7.64
N ASP A 148 -12.41 -28.59 7.85
CA ASP A 148 -11.69 -29.29 8.92
C ASP A 148 -10.19 -29.38 8.63
N ALA A 149 -9.42 -29.97 9.55
CA ALA A 149 -8.00 -30.20 9.35
C ALA A 149 -7.79 -30.99 8.05
N LEU A 150 -7.04 -30.38 7.14
CA LEU A 150 -6.66 -31.04 5.89
C LEU A 150 -5.46 -31.94 6.15
N ASP A 151 -5.49 -33.13 5.58
CA ASP A 151 -4.38 -34.06 5.65
C ASP A 151 -3.22 -33.63 4.73
N SER A 152 -2.24 -34.53 4.54
CA SER A 152 -1.08 -34.25 3.69
C SER A 152 -1.36 -34.14 2.18
N ASP A 153 -2.52 -34.62 1.72
CA ASP A 153 -2.94 -34.54 0.32
C ASP A 153 -3.96 -33.41 0.06
N GLY A 154 -4.47 -32.81 1.14
CA GLY A 154 -5.34 -31.64 1.10
C GLY A 154 -6.82 -31.99 1.13
N GLU A 155 -7.19 -33.22 1.47
CA GLU A 155 -8.56 -33.64 1.76
C GLU A 155 -8.89 -33.48 3.27
N GLU A 156 -10.17 -33.25 3.58
CA GLU A 156 -10.66 -33.12 4.97
C GLU A 156 -10.54 -34.47 5.69
N GLU A 157 -9.85 -34.51 6.84
CA GLU A 157 -9.81 -35.73 7.65
C GLU A 157 -11.21 -36.04 8.20
N PRO A 158 -11.80 -37.22 7.92
CA PRO A 158 -13.09 -37.59 8.49
C PRO A 158 -12.96 -37.75 10.02
N GLU A 159 -13.83 -37.09 10.79
CA GLU A 159 -13.79 -37.05 12.27
C GLU A 159 -13.95 -38.41 12.98
N ASP A 160 -14.25 -39.49 12.25
CA ASP A 160 -14.59 -40.79 12.81
C ASP A 160 -13.44 -41.80 12.67
N GLU A 161 -12.44 -41.74 13.57
CA GLU A 161 -11.72 -42.95 14.04
C GLU A 161 -10.92 -42.72 15.34
N PHE A 162 -11.47 -42.00 16.33
CA PHE A 162 -11.11 -42.27 17.73
C PHE A 162 -11.78 -43.58 18.14
N SER A 163 -11.19 -44.70 17.72
CA SER A 163 -11.51 -45.99 18.32
C SER A 163 -10.99 -45.99 19.75
N ASP A 164 -11.93 -46.02 20.69
CA ASP A 164 -11.68 -46.45 22.06
C ASP A 164 -11.06 -47.85 22.02
N GLU A 165 -9.74 -47.95 22.17
CA GLU A 165 -9.09 -49.22 22.58
C GLU A 165 -8.71 -49.11 24.06
N GLU A 166 -9.39 -49.94 24.85
CA GLU A 166 -9.26 -50.17 26.30
C GLU A 166 -7.83 -50.50 26.78
#